data_AF-K4AG57-F1
#
_entry.id   AF-K4AG57-F1
#
_cell.length_a   1.000
_cell.length_b   1.000
_cell.length_c   1.000
_cell.angle_alpha   90.00
_cell.angle_beta   90.00
_cell.angle_gamma   90.00
#
_symmetry.space_group_name_H-M   'P 1'
#
loop_
_entity.id
_entity.type
_entity.pdbx_description
1 polymer ?
#
loop_
_entity_poly.entity_id
_entity_poly.type
_entity_poly.pdbx_seq_one_letter_code
_entity_poly.pdbx_strand_id
1 'polypeptide(L)'
;MQVDDHEVIAYLLSTEIIPLCLRTMDLGSEISKTVSTFIVQKIILDDAGLKYICATRERFFALANVLAQMLEGLVEQPSPRLLKHIIRCYLRLTDNPSACHALRTHLPTVLRDGTFNDFLEKDLTTRLWLHQMLHNIAMANSGGGAPHTGLNRIMGM
;
A
#
# COMPACT_ATOMS: atom_id res chain seq x y z
N MET A 1 10.08 -7.38 25.68
CA MET A 1 11.03 -6.54 24.90
C MET A 1 10.60 -6.58 23.44
N GLN A 2 9.77 -5.63 23.01
CA GLN A 2 9.58 -5.28 21.60
C GLN A 2 9.71 -3.76 21.60
N VAL A 3 10.95 -3.30 21.59
CA VAL A 3 11.29 -1.88 21.52
C VAL A 3 11.68 -1.51 20.07
N ASP A 4 11.63 -2.45 19.12
CA ASP A 4 12.57 -2.38 17.98
C ASP A 4 12.03 -1.83 16.66
N ASP A 5 10.77 -2.04 16.26
CA ASP A 5 10.33 -1.58 14.92
C ASP A 5 9.86 -0.10 14.93
N HIS A 6 9.06 0.32 15.91
CA HIS A 6 8.46 1.66 15.91
C HIS A 6 9.48 2.78 16.16
N GLU A 7 10.42 2.61 17.11
CA GLU A 7 11.47 3.61 17.37
C GLU A 7 12.46 3.70 16.21
N VAL A 8 12.80 2.56 15.58
CA VAL A 8 13.62 2.54 14.36
C VAL A 8 12.90 3.28 13.23
N ILE A 9 11.59 3.07 13.05
CA ILE A 9 10.82 3.79 12.03
C ILE A 9 10.80 5.29 12.34
N ALA A 10 10.51 5.69 13.59
CA ALA A 10 10.54 7.10 13.99
C ALA A 10 11.91 7.76 13.71
N TYR A 11 13.01 7.05 13.98
CA TYR A 11 14.36 7.50 13.62
C TYR A 11 14.54 7.61 12.10
N LEU A 12 14.19 6.56 11.35
CA LEU A 12 14.28 6.53 9.89
C LEU A 12 13.50 7.68 9.23
N LEU A 13 12.34 8.06 9.77
CA LEU A 13 11.55 9.20 9.29
C LEU A 13 12.25 10.56 9.45
N SER A 14 13.18 10.69 10.40
CA SER A 14 14.00 11.88 10.57
C SER A 14 15.20 11.96 9.60
N THR A 15 15.40 10.92 8.79
CA THR A 15 16.50 10.79 7.83
C THR A 15 16.02 10.83 6.37
N GLU A 16 16.95 10.94 5.42
CA GLU A 16 16.65 10.89 3.97
C GLU A 16 16.46 9.46 3.41
N ILE A 17 16.21 8.47 4.27
CA ILE A 17 16.11 7.06 3.84
C ILE A 17 14.95 6.81 2.87
N ILE A 18 13.79 7.47 3.06
CA ILE A 18 12.63 7.28 2.19
C ILE A 18 12.93 7.77 0.77
N PRO A 19 13.38 9.03 0.55
CA PRO A 19 13.81 9.48 -0.78
C PRO A 19 14.85 8.57 -1.43
N LEU A 20 15.85 8.09 -0.66
CA LEU A 20 16.90 7.18 -1.16
C LEU A 20 16.32 5.83 -1.61
N CYS A 21 15.46 5.22 -0.79
CA CYS A 21 14.82 3.96 -1.11
C CYS A 21 13.89 4.09 -2.32
N LEU A 22 13.11 5.18 -2.42
CA LEU A 22 12.26 5.41 -3.59
C LEU A 22 13.08 5.52 -4.87
N ARG A 23 14.21 6.23 -4.85
CA ARG A 23 15.14 6.30 -6.00
C ARG A 23 15.72 4.94 -6.37
N THR A 24 16.03 4.12 -5.37
CA THR A 24 16.60 2.77 -5.57
C THR A 24 15.55 1.79 -6.07
N MET A 25 14.30 1.92 -5.65
CA MET A 25 13.15 1.16 -6.17
C MET A 25 12.89 1.46 -7.65
N ASP A 26 13.16 2.68 -8.10
CA ASP A 26 12.97 3.10 -9.49
C ASP A 26 14.14 2.65 -10.39
N LEU A 27 15.38 3.02 -10.02
CA LEU A 27 16.56 2.89 -10.88
C LEU A 27 17.53 1.76 -10.51
N GLY A 28 17.32 1.08 -9.37
CA GLY A 28 18.25 0.09 -8.85
C GLY A 28 18.26 -1.25 -9.59
N SER A 29 19.21 -2.11 -9.25
CA SER A 29 19.18 -3.52 -9.67
C SER A 29 18.01 -4.26 -9.01
N GLU A 30 17.61 -5.41 -9.55
CA GLU A 30 16.50 -6.23 -9.01
C GLU A 30 16.62 -6.50 -7.50
N ILE A 31 17.84 -6.84 -7.03
CA ILE A 31 18.12 -7.12 -5.63
C ILE A 31 17.95 -5.84 -4.80
N SER A 32 18.51 -4.72 -5.27
CA SER A 32 18.42 -3.44 -4.57
C SER A 32 16.98 -2.90 -4.53
N LYS A 33 16.21 -3.10 -5.60
CA LYS A 33 14.77 -2.81 -5.64
C LYS A 33 14.05 -3.62 -4.57
N THR A 34 14.29 -4.92 -4.51
CA THR A 34 13.67 -5.82 -3.52
C THR A 34 13.93 -5.38 -2.08
N VAL A 35 15.19 -5.09 -1.75
CA VAL A 35 15.56 -4.64 -0.39
C VAL A 35 14.93 -3.27 -0.08
N SER A 36 14.96 -2.34 -1.03
CA SER A 36 14.41 -1.00 -0.84
C SER A 36 12.88 -1.02 -0.71
N THR A 37 12.19 -1.85 -1.49
CA THR A 37 10.75 -2.08 -1.35
C THR A 37 10.41 -2.68 0.00
N PHE A 38 11.23 -3.59 0.52
CA PHE A 38 11.02 -4.16 1.85
C PHE A 38 11.15 -3.10 2.96
N ILE A 39 12.15 -2.21 2.87
CA ILE A 39 12.33 -1.10 3.82
C ILE A 39 11.13 -0.15 3.77
N VAL A 40 10.74 0.30 2.58
CA VAL A 40 9.59 1.20 2.40
C VAL A 40 8.31 0.54 2.89
N GLN A 41 8.11 -0.75 2.60
CA GLN A 41 6.98 -1.51 3.11
C GLN A 41 6.96 -1.49 4.65
N LYS A 42 8.09 -1.78 5.31
CA LYS A 42 8.17 -1.76 6.77
C LYS A 42 7.79 -0.40 7.35
N ILE A 43 8.27 0.68 6.74
CA ILE A 43 7.94 2.06 7.15
C ILE A 43 6.43 2.31 7.03
N ILE A 44 5.81 2.04 5.89
CA ILE A 44 4.38 2.37 5.70
C ILE A 44 3.44 1.45 6.49
N LEU A 45 3.89 0.24 6.85
CA LEU A 45 3.12 -0.66 7.70
C LEU A 45 2.96 -0.10 9.11
N ASP A 46 3.90 0.72 9.56
CA ASP A 46 3.79 1.46 10.80
C ASP A 46 2.89 2.71 10.66
N ASP A 47 2.20 3.08 11.73
CA ASP A 47 1.26 4.19 11.72
C ASP A 47 1.95 5.56 11.57
N ALA A 48 3.15 5.75 12.14
CA ALA A 48 3.91 6.97 11.99
C ALA A 48 4.41 7.11 10.55
N GLY A 49 4.89 6.01 9.95
CA GLY A 49 5.34 6.00 8.57
C GLY A 49 4.22 6.23 7.55
N LEU A 50 3.05 5.60 7.73
CA LEU A 50 1.87 5.88 6.90
C LEU A 50 1.46 7.36 7.00
N LYS A 51 1.39 7.92 8.21
CA LYS A 51 1.09 9.34 8.43
C LYS A 51 2.10 10.23 7.73
N TYR A 52 3.40 9.91 7.80
CA TYR A 52 4.45 10.70 7.16
C TYR A 52 4.31 10.73 5.63
N ILE A 53 4.10 9.57 5.00
CA ILE A 53 3.93 9.45 3.55
C ILE A 53 2.66 10.15 3.08
N CYS A 54 1.56 9.99 3.81
CA CYS A 54 0.28 10.61 3.47
C CYS A 54 0.15 12.06 3.96
N ALA A 55 1.17 12.63 4.62
CA ALA A 55 1.12 14.00 5.15
C ALA A 55 1.05 15.05 4.04
N THR A 56 1.70 14.80 2.90
CA THR A 56 1.68 15.70 1.74
C THR A 56 1.39 14.93 0.47
N ARG A 57 0.78 15.61 -0.51
CA ARG A 57 0.49 15.01 -1.82
C ARG A 57 1.77 14.59 -2.54
N GLU A 58 2.83 15.39 -2.43
CA GLU A 58 4.12 15.12 -3.07
C GLU A 58 4.72 13.79 -2.59
N ARG A 59 4.74 13.53 -1.28
CA ARG A 59 5.27 12.27 -0.71
C ARG A 59 4.43 11.07 -1.13
N PHE A 60 3.11 11.21 -1.09
CA PHE A 60 2.20 10.17 -1.55
C PHE A 60 2.43 9.83 -3.03
N PHE A 61 2.44 10.84 -3.91
CA PHE A 61 2.64 10.62 -5.34
C PHE A 61 4.04 10.10 -5.67
N ALA A 62 5.08 10.50 -4.94
CA ALA A 62 6.40 9.94 -5.10
C ALA A 62 6.40 8.42 -4.87
N LEU A 63 5.77 7.94 -3.80
CA LEU A 63 5.63 6.49 -3.56
C LEU A 63 4.72 5.83 -4.60
N ALA A 64 3.54 6.39 -4.87
CA ALA A 64 2.55 5.79 -5.76
C ALA A 64 3.08 5.62 -7.20
N ASN A 65 3.83 6.62 -7.70
CA ASN A 65 4.43 6.57 -9.04
C ASN A 65 5.52 5.49 -9.12
N VAL A 66 6.40 5.38 -8.13
CA VAL A 66 7.43 4.34 -8.10
C VAL A 66 6.81 2.95 -8.04
N LEU A 67 5.78 2.75 -7.21
CA LEU A 67 5.06 1.47 -7.16
C LEU A 67 4.41 1.12 -8.51
N ALA A 68 3.86 2.11 -9.22
CA ALA A 68 3.30 1.91 -10.56
C ALA A 68 4.36 1.51 -11.58
N GLN A 69 5.50 2.21 -11.61
CA GLN A 69 6.63 1.84 -12.49
C GLN A 69 7.14 0.43 -12.21
N MET A 70 7.21 0.05 -10.94
CA MET A 70 7.58 -1.31 -10.56
C MET A 70 6.57 -2.35 -11.06
N LEU A 71 5.27 -2.06 -11.01
CA LEU A 71 4.24 -2.96 -11.53
C LEU A 71 4.33 -3.15 -13.05
N GLU A 72 4.57 -2.08 -13.80
CA GLU A 72 4.80 -2.18 -15.25
C GLU A 72 6.01 -3.07 -15.55
N GLY A 73 7.11 -2.90 -14.82
CA GLY A 73 8.29 -3.77 -14.96
C GLY A 73 8.04 -5.24 -14.62
N LEU A 74 7.06 -5.54 -13.74
CA LEU A 74 6.68 -6.92 -13.41
C LEU A 74 5.91 -7.62 -14.54
N VAL A 75 5.37 -6.87 -15.51
CA VAL A 75 4.75 -7.46 -16.70
C VAL A 75 5.80 -8.10 -17.59
N GLU A 76 6.94 -7.42 -17.78
CA GLU A 76 8.07 -7.93 -18.57
C GLU A 76 8.89 -8.97 -17.80
N GLN A 77 9.17 -8.70 -16.51
CA GLN A 77 9.96 -9.57 -15.66
C GLN A 77 9.19 -9.94 -14.39
N PRO A 78 8.38 -11.01 -14.43
CA PRO A 78 7.50 -11.36 -13.31
C PRO A 78 8.28 -11.76 -12.06
N SER A 79 7.97 -11.10 -10.94
CA SER A 79 8.49 -11.41 -9.61
C SER A 79 7.35 -11.48 -8.59
N PRO A 80 6.93 -12.71 -8.17
CA PRO A 80 5.84 -12.89 -7.22
C PRO A 80 6.11 -12.23 -5.86
N ARG A 81 7.38 -12.21 -5.44
CA ARG A 81 7.79 -11.60 -4.16
C ARG A 81 7.59 -10.08 -4.19
N LEU A 82 8.06 -9.42 -5.26
CA LEU A 82 7.87 -7.97 -5.43
C LEU A 82 6.40 -7.61 -5.56
N LEU A 83 5.63 -8.34 -6.37
CA LEU A 83 4.20 -8.13 -6.52
C LEU A 83 3.47 -8.15 -5.17
N LYS A 84 3.77 -9.16 -4.34
CA LYS A 84 3.22 -9.28 -2.99
C LYS A 84 3.55 -8.06 -2.13
N HIS A 85 4.79 -7.57 -2.18
CA HIS A 85 5.17 -6.39 -1.42
C HIS A 85 4.42 -5.14 -1.90
N ILE A 86 4.33 -4.93 -3.22
CA ILE A 86 3.65 -3.77 -3.81
C ILE A 86 2.16 -3.76 -3.48
N ILE A 87 1.45 -4.89 -3.63
CA ILE A 87 0.03 -4.99 -3.30
C ILE A 87 -0.19 -4.68 -1.81
N ARG A 88 0.68 -5.19 -0.94
CA ARG A 88 0.59 -4.91 0.50
C ARG A 88 0.82 -3.43 0.82
N CYS A 89 1.68 -2.75 0.05
CA CYS A 89 1.89 -1.31 0.17
C CYS A 89 0.64 -0.52 -0.24
N TYR A 90 0.06 -0.81 -1.40
CA TYR A 90 -1.18 -0.15 -1.83
C TYR A 90 -2.34 -0.41 -0.88
N LEU A 91 -2.52 -1.64 -0.38
CA LEU A 91 -3.52 -1.95 0.63
C LEU A 91 -3.36 -1.06 1.87
N ARG A 92 -2.12 -0.91 2.37
CA ARG A 92 -1.86 -0.06 3.54
C ARG A 92 -2.15 1.42 3.26
N LEU A 93 -1.89 1.90 2.04
CA LEU A 93 -2.24 3.27 1.65
C LEU A 93 -3.76 3.51 1.68
N THR A 94 -4.59 2.48 1.48
CA THR A 94 -6.06 2.63 1.57
C THR A 94 -6.57 2.88 2.99
N ASP A 95 -5.75 2.65 4.02
CA ASP A 95 -6.10 2.97 5.42
C ASP A 95 -6.12 4.50 5.66
N ASN A 96 -5.47 5.29 4.79
CA ASN A 96 -5.57 6.74 4.81
C ASN A 96 -6.69 7.21 3.85
N PRO A 97 -7.70 7.97 4.32
CA PRO A 97 -8.84 8.37 3.49
C PRO A 97 -8.45 9.20 2.26
N SER A 98 -7.49 10.11 2.40
CA SER A 98 -7.03 10.99 1.31
C SER A 98 -6.27 10.21 0.24
N ALA A 99 -5.38 9.31 0.67
CA ALA A 99 -4.65 8.41 -0.22
C ALA A 99 -5.61 7.43 -0.92
N CYS A 100 -6.56 6.85 -0.20
CA CYS A 100 -7.59 5.96 -0.74
C CYS A 100 -8.39 6.66 -1.87
N HIS A 101 -8.79 7.92 -1.64
CA HIS A 101 -9.46 8.72 -2.67
C HIS A 101 -8.56 8.97 -3.88
N ALA A 102 -7.29 9.30 -3.69
CA ALA A 102 -6.35 9.52 -4.79
C ALA A 102 -6.11 8.23 -5.61
N LEU A 103 -6.00 7.07 -4.94
CA LEU A 103 -5.84 5.78 -5.61
C LEU A 103 -7.02 5.42 -6.52
N ARG A 104 -8.21 6.01 -6.31
CA ARG A 104 -9.33 5.79 -7.24
C ARG A 104 -8.97 6.13 -8.69
N THR A 105 -8.29 7.26 -8.87
CA THR A 105 -7.92 7.81 -10.18
C THR A 105 -6.53 7.37 -10.62
N HIS A 106 -5.64 7.08 -9.66
CA HIS A 106 -4.21 6.82 -9.93
C HIS A 106 -3.78 5.36 -9.76
N LEU A 107 -4.69 4.43 -9.48
CA LEU A 107 -4.33 3.00 -9.41
C LEU A 107 -3.97 2.46 -10.81
N PRO A 108 -2.83 1.75 -10.95
CA PRO A 108 -2.44 1.12 -12.21
C PRO A 108 -3.49 0.13 -12.72
N THR A 109 -3.73 0.14 -14.04
CA THR A 109 -4.74 -0.72 -14.69
C THR A 109 -4.38 -2.20 -14.62
N VAL A 110 -3.09 -2.53 -14.59
CA VAL A 110 -2.56 -3.90 -14.47
C VAL A 110 -3.00 -4.61 -13.17
N LEU A 111 -3.43 -3.86 -12.15
CA LEU A 111 -4.01 -4.41 -10.92
C LEU A 111 -5.53 -4.71 -11.03
N ARG A 112 -6.18 -4.26 -12.11
CA ARG A 112 -7.63 -4.38 -12.34
C ARG A 112 -7.98 -5.25 -13.55
N ASP A 113 -7.12 -5.33 -14.55
CA ASP A 113 -7.37 -6.01 -15.83
C ASP A 113 -7.10 -7.53 -15.80
N GLY A 114 -6.56 -8.04 -14.68
CA GLY A 114 -6.26 -9.46 -14.51
C GLY A 114 -4.87 -9.87 -14.99
N THR A 115 -3.99 -8.93 -15.35
CA THR A 115 -2.60 -9.19 -15.77
C THR A 115 -1.85 -10.13 -14.82
N PHE A 116 -2.10 -10.04 -13.51
CA PHE A 116 -1.42 -10.86 -12.52
C PHE A 116 -2.23 -12.07 -12.00
N ASN A 117 -3.35 -12.43 -12.64
CA ASN A 117 -4.24 -13.49 -12.14
C ASN A 117 -3.53 -14.83 -11.94
N ASP A 118 -2.71 -15.28 -12.89
CA ASP A 118 -1.93 -16.54 -12.78
C ASP A 118 -1.03 -16.60 -11.53
N PHE A 119 -0.53 -15.45 -11.08
CA PHE A 119 0.27 -15.35 -9.85
C PHE A 119 -0.63 -15.36 -8.62
N LEU A 120 -1.74 -14.62 -8.67
CA LEU A 120 -2.68 -14.46 -7.56
C LEU A 120 -3.46 -15.75 -7.25
N GLU A 121 -3.69 -16.62 -8.24
CA GLU A 121 -4.26 -17.94 -8.01
C GLU A 121 -3.37 -18.83 -7.14
N LYS A 122 -2.05 -18.65 -7.24
CA LYS A 122 -1.05 -19.42 -6.49
C LYS A 122 -0.76 -18.83 -5.10
N ASP A 123 -1.11 -17.56 -4.85
CA ASP A 123 -0.95 -16.90 -3.55
C ASP A 123 -2.26 -16.25 -3.08
N LEU A 124 -3.08 -17.07 -2.40
CA LEU A 124 -4.38 -16.66 -1.85
C LEU A 124 -4.29 -15.40 -0.98
N THR A 125 -3.20 -15.23 -0.22
CA THR A 125 -3.03 -14.10 0.68
C THR A 125 -2.96 -12.78 -0.09
N THR A 126 -2.13 -12.75 -1.14
CA THR A 126 -1.96 -11.55 -1.98
C THR A 126 -3.24 -11.24 -2.75
N ARG A 127 -3.96 -12.28 -3.21
CA ARG A 127 -5.27 -12.13 -3.82
C ARG A 127 -6.29 -11.48 -2.88
N LEU A 128 -6.36 -11.93 -1.62
CA LEU A 128 -7.25 -11.33 -0.62
C LEU A 128 -6.89 -9.86 -0.35
N TRP A 129 -5.60 -9.53 -0.27
CA TRP A 129 -5.15 -8.15 -0.13
C TRP A 129 -5.57 -7.26 -1.30
N LEU A 130 -5.45 -7.76 -2.54
CA LEU A 130 -5.90 -7.04 -3.72
C LEU A 130 -7.41 -6.78 -3.68
N HIS A 131 -8.21 -7.80 -3.38
CA HIS A 131 -9.65 -7.64 -3.24
C HIS A 131 -10.04 -6.64 -2.15
N GLN A 132 -9.41 -6.72 -0.98
CA GLN A 132 -9.66 -5.78 0.12
C GLN A 132 -9.31 -4.34 -0.28
N MET A 133 -8.17 -4.15 -0.97
CA MET A 133 -7.74 -2.84 -1.45
C MET A 133 -8.75 -2.26 -2.46
N LEU A 134 -9.19 -3.05 -3.43
CA LEU A 134 -10.19 -2.62 -4.41
C LEU A 134 -11.53 -2.29 -3.75
N HIS A 135 -11.94 -3.10 -2.76
CA HIS A 135 -13.14 -2.84 -1.97
C HIS A 135 -13.03 -1.53 -1.17
N ASN A 136 -11.91 -1.27 -0.50
CA ASN A 136 -11.67 -0.03 0.25
C ASN A 136 -11.79 1.21 -0.66
N ILE A 137 -11.17 1.14 -1.85
CA ILE A 137 -11.23 2.22 -2.85
C ILE A 137 -12.67 2.43 -3.37
N ALA A 138 -13.43 1.34 -3.55
CA ALA A 138 -14.84 1.42 -3.96
C ALA A 138 -15.72 2.00 -2.85
N MET A 139 -15.53 1.60 -1.58
CA MET A 139 -16.32 2.08 -0.44
C MET A 139 -16.03 3.52 -0.06
N ALA A 140 -14.83 4.04 -0.36
CA ALA A 140 -14.53 5.46 -0.21
C ALA A 140 -15.46 6.38 -1.05
N ASN A 141 -16.20 5.83 -2.02
CA ASN A 141 -17.25 6.51 -2.78
C ASN A 141 -18.54 6.74 -1.96
N SER A 142 -18.76 5.97 -0.90
CA SER A 142 -20.03 5.91 -0.16
C SER A 142 -20.02 6.73 1.14
N GLY A 143 -18.89 7.38 1.47
CA GLY A 143 -18.58 7.94 2.78
C GLY A 143 -18.99 9.39 3.07
N GLY A 144 -20.04 9.89 2.43
CA GLY A 144 -20.81 11.04 2.90
C GLY A 144 -21.91 10.67 3.90
N GLY A 145 -21.77 9.56 4.64
CA GLY A 145 -22.78 9.06 5.58
C GLY A 145 -22.15 8.33 6.76
N ALA A 146 -22.50 8.78 7.96
CA ALA A 146 -22.00 8.37 9.27
C ALA A 146 -22.09 6.85 9.57
N PRO A 147 -21.30 6.36 10.56
CA PRO A 147 -21.41 4.98 11.03
C PRO A 147 -22.65 4.80 11.91
N HIS A 148 -23.51 3.83 11.59
CA HIS A 148 -24.43 3.28 12.58
C HIS A 148 -23.68 2.28 13.47
N THR A 149 -23.14 2.79 14.58
CA THR A 149 -22.96 1.99 15.79
C THR A 149 -24.33 1.69 16.42
N GLY A 150 -24.44 0.48 16.96
CA GLY A 150 -25.71 -0.22 17.14
C GLY A 150 -26.65 0.28 18.22
N LEU A 151 -27.79 -0.39 18.32
CA LEU A 151 -28.59 -0.49 19.53
C LEU A 151 -29.48 -1.73 19.45
N ASN A 152 -29.04 -2.76 20.17
CA ASN A 152 -29.88 -3.73 20.84
C ASN A 152 -31.04 -2.98 21.52
N ARG A 153 -32.29 -3.23 21.10
CA ARG A 153 -33.48 -2.90 21.88
C ARG A 153 -34.52 -4.00 21.70
N ILE A 154 -34.40 -5.00 22.55
CA ILE A 154 -35.51 -5.57 23.34
C ILE A 154 -36.91 -5.04 22.98
N MET A 155 -37.78 -5.93 22.50
CA MET A 155 -39.23 -5.76 22.67
C MET A 155 -39.83 -7.11 23.05
N GLY A 156 -40.06 -7.25 24.35
CA GLY A 156 -41.19 -8.04 24.84
C GLY A 156 -42.44 -7.17 24.77
N MET A 157 -43.51 -7.76 24.27
CA MET A 157 -44.90 -7.62 24.70
C MET A 157 -45.70 -8.74 24.03
#